data_AF-A0A1J5HIF6-F1
#
_entry.id   AF-A0A1J5HIF6-F1
#
_cell.length_a   1.000
_cell.length_b   1.000
_cell.length_c   1.000
_cell.angle_alpha   90.00
_cell.angle_beta   90.00
_cell.angle_gamma   90.00
#
_symmetry.space_group_name_H-M   'P 1'
#
loop_
_entity.id
_entity.type
_entity.pdbx_description
1 polymer ?
#
loop_
_entity_poly.entity_id
_entity_poly.type
_entity_poly.pdbx_seq_one_letter_code
_entity_poly.pdbx_strand_id
1 'polypeptide(L)'
;MYHPDGIASSEFVTPAFLQTEYFRMVEVIIHEIWHVQGRLPLHFEESTSVFIGRAGASIFWYDSKDKALERLEIWLKFAEAINLCHAQISDLATQLHDGKINLNEYLLERENCIKAANKSQTRVNNLTPMMVVHFHTYAHYFPLVYRLYDAMDRDLIRLVHALREISEHNEFQDPVERDPKIWFQKVRETENEIEAYVENLIQKAIADKKERK
;
A
#
# COMPACT_ATOMS: atom_id res chain seq x y z
N MET A 1 11.89 -4.14 -32.24
CA MET A 1 10.55 -4.28 -32.84
C MET A 1 9.88 -5.43 -32.11
N TYR A 2 8.84 -5.20 -31.31
CA TYR A 2 8.22 -6.25 -30.49
C TYR A 2 7.35 -7.13 -31.39
N HIS A 3 7.67 -8.42 -31.49
CA HIS A 3 6.83 -9.39 -32.20
C HIS A 3 5.64 -9.78 -31.30
N PRO A 4 4.39 -9.66 -31.77
CA PRO A 4 3.23 -10.18 -31.06
C PRO A 4 3.21 -11.72 -31.17
N ASP A 5 2.94 -12.39 -30.04
CA ASP A 5 2.74 -13.84 -29.96
C ASP A 5 1.31 -14.25 -30.37
N GLY A 6 0.40 -13.28 -30.48
CA GLY A 6 -0.96 -13.51 -30.95
C GLY A 6 -1.86 -12.27 -30.89
N ILE A 7 -3.15 -12.45 -31.17
CA ILE A 7 -4.21 -11.46 -30.96
C ILE A 7 -5.34 -12.14 -30.19
N ALA A 8 -5.78 -11.54 -29.09
CA ALA A 8 -6.94 -11.96 -28.33
C ALA A 8 -7.85 -10.75 -28.08
N SER A 9 -9.16 -10.88 -28.32
CA SER A 9 -10.15 -9.81 -28.09
C SER A 9 -9.76 -8.45 -28.68
N SER A 10 -9.18 -8.45 -29.90
CA SER A 10 -8.72 -7.25 -30.62
C SER A 10 -7.49 -6.55 -30.04
N GLU A 11 -6.80 -7.14 -29.07
CA GLU A 11 -5.53 -6.63 -28.53
C GLU A 11 -4.35 -7.53 -28.94
N PHE A 12 -3.19 -6.93 -29.21
CA PHE A 12 -1.95 -7.68 -29.50
C PHE A 12 -1.42 -8.31 -28.22
N VAL A 13 -1.42 -9.65 -28.18
CA VAL A 13 -0.74 -10.42 -27.14
C VAL A 13 0.74 -10.37 -27.48
N THR A 14 1.52 -9.69 -26.65
CA THR A 14 2.98 -9.63 -26.77
C THR A 14 3.62 -10.49 -25.68
N PRO A 15 4.89 -10.91 -25.84
CA PRO A 15 5.62 -11.56 -24.77
C PRO A 15 5.59 -10.72 -23.48
N ALA A 16 5.66 -9.40 -23.58
CA ALA A 16 5.57 -8.48 -22.46
C ALA A 16 4.18 -8.50 -21.77
N PHE A 17 3.11 -8.69 -22.53
CA PHE A 17 1.76 -8.85 -21.99
C PHE A 17 1.63 -10.14 -21.18
N LEU A 18 2.02 -11.29 -21.76
CA LEU A 18 1.99 -12.59 -21.08
C LEU A 18 2.89 -12.59 -19.83
N GLN A 19 4.09 -12.02 -19.94
CA GLN A 19 5.00 -11.85 -18.80
C GLN A 19 4.41 -10.98 -17.69
N THR A 20 3.66 -9.94 -18.06
CA THR A 20 2.94 -9.11 -17.09
C THR A 20 1.81 -9.89 -16.43
N GLU A 21 1.08 -10.73 -17.15
CA GLU A 21 0.03 -11.60 -16.59
C GLU A 21 0.62 -12.62 -15.59
N TYR A 22 1.71 -13.29 -15.93
CA TYR A 22 2.36 -14.23 -15.01
C TYR A 22 2.89 -13.55 -13.75
N PHE A 23 3.53 -12.37 -13.89
CA PHE A 23 3.92 -11.57 -12.73
C PHE A 23 2.71 -11.26 -11.83
N ARG A 24 1.59 -10.84 -12.43
CA ARG A 24 0.36 -10.55 -11.69
C ARG A 24 -0.24 -11.79 -11.04
N MET A 25 -0.20 -12.95 -11.67
CA MET A 25 -0.63 -14.21 -11.07
C MET A 25 0.22 -14.54 -9.83
N VAL A 26 1.55 -14.45 -9.94
CA VAL A 26 2.45 -14.69 -8.80
C VAL A 26 2.22 -13.68 -7.67
N GLU A 27 2.06 -12.40 -8.02
CA GLU A 27 1.73 -11.33 -7.08
C GLU A 27 0.46 -11.66 -6.29
N VAL A 28 -0.62 -12.05 -6.98
CA VAL A 28 -1.90 -12.40 -6.36
C VAL A 28 -1.77 -13.65 -5.51
N ILE A 29 -1.10 -14.71 -5.99
CA ILE A 29 -0.90 -15.93 -5.19
C ILE A 29 -0.19 -15.61 -3.87
N ILE A 30 0.89 -14.83 -3.91
CA ILE A 30 1.64 -14.46 -2.70
C ILE A 30 0.80 -13.55 -1.79
N HIS A 31 0.05 -12.61 -2.37
CA HIS A 31 -0.88 -11.72 -1.66
C HIS A 31 -1.93 -12.51 -0.88
N GLU A 32 -2.63 -13.45 -1.53
CA GLU A 32 -3.64 -14.30 -0.88
C GLU A 32 -3.03 -15.26 0.15
N ILE A 33 -1.83 -15.79 -0.10
CA ILE A 33 -1.11 -16.59 0.90
C ILE A 33 -0.81 -15.74 2.14
N TRP A 34 -0.45 -14.47 1.96
CA TRP A 34 -0.18 -13.56 3.06
C TRP A 34 -1.43 -13.25 3.89
N HIS A 35 -2.61 -13.08 3.29
CA HIS A 35 -3.86 -12.98 4.05
C HIS A 35 -4.04 -14.16 5.02
N VAL A 36 -3.81 -15.38 4.54
CA VAL A 36 -3.98 -16.61 5.34
C VAL A 36 -2.90 -16.76 6.43
N GLN A 37 -1.65 -16.39 6.13
CA GLN A 37 -0.50 -16.64 6.99
C GLN A 37 -0.13 -15.47 7.91
N GLY A 38 -0.35 -14.25 7.47
CA GLY A 38 0.02 -13.02 8.17
C GLY A 38 -0.87 -12.75 9.37
N ARG A 39 -2.19 -12.99 9.25
CA ARG A 39 -3.20 -12.80 10.32
C ARG A 39 -3.11 -11.43 10.97
N LEU A 40 -2.89 -10.41 10.16
CA LEU A 40 -2.81 -9.03 10.62
C LEU A 40 -4.21 -8.46 10.84
N PRO A 41 -4.34 -7.41 11.66
CA PRO A 41 -5.60 -6.68 11.82
C PRO A 41 -6.10 -6.19 10.47
N LEU A 42 -7.42 -6.28 10.21
CA LEU A 42 -8.01 -6.09 8.87
C LEU A 42 -7.59 -4.78 8.20
N HIS A 43 -7.43 -3.73 8.99
CA HIS A 43 -7.09 -2.38 8.52
C HIS A 43 -5.65 -2.26 8.02
N PHE A 44 -4.74 -3.10 8.54
CA PHE A 44 -3.33 -3.13 8.17
C PHE A 44 -3.03 -4.24 7.14
N GLU A 45 -3.78 -5.34 7.23
CA GLU A 45 -3.62 -6.55 6.44
C GLU A 45 -3.53 -6.26 4.95
N GLU A 46 -4.52 -5.60 4.35
CA GLU A 46 -4.61 -5.39 2.90
C GLU A 46 -3.36 -4.70 2.33
N SER A 47 -2.91 -3.65 3.01
CA SER A 47 -1.74 -2.90 2.55
C SER A 47 -0.45 -3.71 2.67
N THR A 48 -0.33 -4.54 3.72
CA THR A 48 0.79 -5.48 3.83
C THR A 48 0.71 -6.62 2.81
N SER A 49 -0.47 -7.14 2.50
CA SER A 49 -0.68 -8.14 1.45
C SER A 49 -0.24 -7.61 0.10
N VAL A 50 -0.57 -6.36 -0.23
CA VAL A 50 -0.09 -5.71 -1.45
C VAL A 50 1.42 -5.55 -1.43
N PHE A 51 2.02 -5.15 -0.31
CA PHE A 51 3.47 -5.04 -0.21
C PHE A 51 4.17 -6.39 -0.41
N ILE A 52 3.78 -7.41 0.35
CA ILE A 52 4.38 -8.75 0.33
C ILE A 52 4.17 -9.43 -1.02
N GLY A 53 2.96 -9.36 -1.59
CA GLY A 53 2.66 -9.86 -2.93
C GLY A 53 3.60 -9.26 -3.99
N ARG A 54 3.85 -7.96 -3.91
CA ARG A 54 4.72 -7.25 -4.85
C ARG A 54 6.20 -7.52 -4.63
N ALA A 55 6.66 -7.49 -3.39
CA ALA A 55 8.04 -7.76 -3.06
C ALA A 55 8.41 -9.20 -3.43
N GLY A 56 7.53 -10.16 -3.08
CA GLY A 56 7.68 -11.56 -3.43
C GLY A 56 7.68 -11.81 -4.93
N ALA A 57 6.69 -11.28 -5.66
CA ALA A 57 6.65 -11.41 -7.12
C ALA A 57 7.85 -10.75 -7.80
N SER A 58 8.32 -9.61 -7.28
CA SER A 58 9.47 -8.90 -7.86
C SER A 58 10.76 -9.69 -7.67
N ILE A 59 10.97 -10.33 -6.52
CA ILE A 59 12.14 -11.20 -6.29
C ILE A 59 12.06 -12.45 -7.17
N PHE A 60 10.87 -13.02 -7.35
CA PHE A 60 10.69 -14.22 -8.18
C PHE A 60 10.88 -13.93 -9.68
N TRP A 61 10.40 -12.77 -10.14
CA TRP A 61 10.29 -12.47 -11.56
C TRP A 61 11.51 -11.77 -12.16
N TYR A 62 12.19 -10.93 -11.38
CA TYR A 62 13.32 -10.15 -11.88
C TYR A 62 14.64 -10.78 -11.48
N ASP A 63 15.49 -11.05 -12.47
CA ASP A 63 16.86 -11.55 -12.27
C ASP A 63 17.78 -10.55 -11.55
N SER A 64 17.32 -9.30 -11.36
CA SER A 64 18.08 -8.22 -10.76
C SER A 64 17.32 -7.64 -9.57
N LYS A 65 18.01 -7.61 -8.43
CA LYS A 65 17.53 -6.96 -7.20
C LYS A 65 17.17 -5.49 -7.46
N ASP A 66 17.93 -4.78 -8.29
CA ASP A 66 17.69 -3.37 -8.59
C ASP A 66 16.38 -3.16 -9.36
N LYS A 67 16.09 -4.03 -10.34
CA LYS A 67 14.81 -3.98 -11.07
C LYS A 67 13.63 -4.31 -10.17
N ALA A 68 13.79 -5.28 -9.27
CA ALA A 68 12.76 -5.61 -8.28
C ALA A 68 12.47 -4.42 -7.36
N LEU A 69 13.51 -3.71 -6.93
CA LEU A 69 13.40 -2.52 -6.09
C LEU A 69 12.76 -1.34 -6.83
N GLU A 70 13.15 -1.09 -8.08
CA GLU A 70 12.55 -0.02 -8.91
C GLU A 70 11.02 -0.19 -9.01
N ARG A 71 10.54 -1.44 -9.16
CA ARG A 71 9.09 -1.72 -9.19
C ARG A 71 8.39 -1.42 -7.87
N LEU A 72 9.04 -1.69 -6.75
CA LEU A 72 8.52 -1.34 -5.42
C LEU A 72 8.53 0.17 -5.21
N GLU A 73 9.55 0.89 -5.68
CA GLU A 73 9.64 2.35 -5.58
C GLU A 73 8.58 3.08 -6.43
N ILE A 74 8.23 2.56 -7.61
CA ILE A 74 7.10 3.07 -8.39
C ILE A 74 5.79 2.96 -7.58
N TRP A 75 5.61 1.86 -6.85
CA TRP A 75 4.47 1.67 -5.97
C TRP A 75 4.48 2.56 -4.75
N LEU A 76 5.64 2.77 -4.15
CA LEU A 76 5.81 3.69 -3.04
C LEU A 76 5.35 5.10 -3.45
N LYS A 77 5.83 5.61 -4.59
CA LYS A 77 5.41 6.91 -5.13
C LYS A 77 3.91 6.98 -5.39
N PHE A 78 3.33 5.90 -5.93
CA PHE A 78 1.89 5.81 -6.12
C PHE A 78 1.14 5.86 -4.78
N ALA A 79 1.57 5.09 -3.79
CA ALA A 79 0.96 5.03 -2.48
C ALA A 79 1.02 6.38 -1.75
N GLU A 80 2.18 7.05 -1.78
CA GLU A 80 2.35 8.41 -1.23
C GLU A 80 1.39 9.41 -1.88
N ALA A 81 1.27 9.39 -3.21
CA ALA A 81 0.35 10.26 -3.94
C ALA A 81 -1.12 10.00 -3.59
N ILE A 82 -1.52 8.73 -3.48
CA ILE A 82 -2.89 8.34 -3.10
C ILE A 82 -3.20 8.73 -1.65
N ASN A 83 -2.30 8.43 -0.71
CA ASN A 83 -2.51 8.73 0.71
C ASN A 83 -2.58 10.23 0.96
N LEU A 84 -1.72 11.02 0.33
CA LEU A 84 -1.77 12.48 0.40
C LEU A 84 -3.09 13.02 -0.16
N CYS A 85 -3.50 12.54 -1.34
CA CYS A 85 -4.75 12.95 -1.97
C CYS A 85 -5.96 12.60 -1.09
N HIS A 86 -6.00 11.39 -0.54
CA HIS A 86 -7.06 10.94 0.36
C HIS A 86 -7.13 11.81 1.62
N ALA A 87 -6.00 12.11 2.26
CA ALA A 87 -5.94 12.97 3.43
C ALA A 87 -6.47 14.39 3.14
N GLN A 88 -6.06 14.99 2.02
CA GLN A 88 -6.53 16.31 1.59
C GLN A 88 -8.04 16.32 1.33
N ILE A 89 -8.57 15.31 0.65
CA ILE A 89 -10.01 15.20 0.37
C ILE A 89 -10.80 15.00 1.68
N SER A 90 -10.28 14.22 2.62
CA SER A 90 -10.90 13.98 3.93
C SER A 90 -10.97 15.27 4.77
N ASP A 91 -9.89 16.06 4.76
CA ASP A 91 -9.86 17.37 5.42
C ASP A 91 -10.86 18.34 4.76
N LEU A 92 -10.89 18.43 3.42
CA LEU A 92 -11.87 19.23 2.69
C LEU A 92 -13.32 18.84 3.01
N ALA A 93 -13.61 17.54 3.14
CA ALA A 93 -14.93 17.05 3.52
C ALA A 93 -15.31 17.47 4.95
N THR A 94 -14.34 17.46 5.87
CA THR A 94 -14.53 17.96 7.24
C THR A 94 -14.80 19.47 7.25
N GLN A 95 -14.02 20.25 6.50
CA GLN A 95 -14.24 21.70 6.39
C GLN A 95 -15.62 22.04 5.80
N LEU A 96 -16.08 21.29 4.80
CA LEU A 96 -17.42 21.44 4.21
C LEU A 96 -18.50 21.12 5.24
N HIS A 97 -18.36 20.00 5.96
CA HIS A 97 -19.30 19.59 7.00
C HIS A 97 -19.40 20.63 8.13
N ASP A 98 -18.26 21.21 8.52
CA ASP A 98 -18.17 22.26 9.54
C ASP A 98 -18.65 23.64 9.05
N GLY A 99 -19.01 23.77 7.76
CA GLY A 99 -19.43 25.04 7.15
C GLY A 99 -18.31 26.07 6.96
N LYS A 100 -17.03 25.65 7.02
CA LYS A 100 -15.86 26.52 6.82
C LYS A 100 -15.65 26.87 5.35
N ILE A 101 -16.05 25.98 4.45
CA ILE A 101 -16.05 26.18 3.00
C ILE A 101 -17.43 25.83 2.43
N ASN A 102 -17.77 26.38 1.27
CA ASN A 102 -18.98 26.04 0.55
C ASN A 102 -18.77 24.87 -0.44
N LEU A 103 -19.86 24.36 -1.02
CA LEU A 103 -19.82 23.22 -1.94
C LEU A 103 -18.96 23.48 -3.19
N ASN A 104 -18.97 24.70 -3.74
CA ASN A 104 -18.19 25.02 -4.94
C ASN A 104 -16.69 25.03 -4.64
N GLU A 105 -16.30 25.58 -3.49
CA GLU A 105 -14.91 25.55 -3.01
C GLU A 105 -14.45 24.10 -2.81
N TYR A 106 -15.26 23.27 -2.14
CA TYR A 106 -14.96 21.85 -1.97
C TYR A 106 -14.74 21.12 -3.30
N LEU A 107 -15.64 21.30 -4.26
CA LEU A 107 -15.55 20.63 -5.56
C LEU A 107 -14.29 21.04 -6.34
N LEU A 108 -13.97 22.34 -6.34
CA LEU A 108 -12.79 22.87 -7.02
C LEU A 108 -11.49 22.35 -6.39
N GLU A 109 -11.36 22.44 -5.06
CA GLU A 109 -10.15 21.99 -4.37
C GLU A 109 -9.96 20.48 -4.46
N ARG A 110 -11.05 19.69 -4.37
CA ARG A 110 -11.00 18.24 -4.58
C ARG A 110 -10.48 17.90 -5.97
N GLU A 111 -10.93 18.60 -7.02
CA GLU A 111 -10.42 18.41 -8.37
C GLU A 111 -8.94 18.76 -8.51
N ASN A 112 -8.50 19.84 -7.85
CA ASN A 112 -7.08 20.23 -7.84
C ASN A 112 -6.21 19.16 -7.16
N CYS A 113 -6.66 18.60 -6.03
CA CYS A 113 -5.99 17.51 -5.34
C CYS A 113 -5.82 16.28 -6.26
N ILE A 114 -6.89 15.88 -6.96
CA ILE A 114 -6.86 14.73 -7.88
C ILE A 114 -5.95 14.99 -9.09
N LYS A 115 -5.97 16.21 -9.64
CA LYS A 115 -5.05 16.61 -10.73
C LYS A 115 -3.60 16.57 -10.28
N ALA A 116 -3.29 17.00 -9.06
CA ALA A 116 -1.95 16.93 -8.49
C ALA A 116 -1.51 15.46 -8.29
N ALA A 117 -2.38 14.61 -7.76
CA ALA A 117 -2.12 13.18 -7.62
C ALA A 117 -1.82 12.54 -8.98
N ASN A 118 -2.66 12.77 -10.00
CA ASN A 118 -2.44 12.28 -11.37
C ASN A 118 -1.10 12.69 -11.98
N LYS A 119 -0.56 13.87 -11.64
CA LYS A 119 0.77 14.31 -12.10
C LYS A 119 1.92 13.64 -11.36
N SER A 120 1.67 13.17 -10.14
CA SER A 120 2.70 12.69 -9.21
C SER A 120 2.93 11.18 -9.28
N GLN A 121 2.08 10.44 -10.00
CA GLN A 121 2.19 9.01 -10.21
C GLN A 121 2.02 8.64 -11.68
N THR A 122 2.55 7.49 -12.09
CA THR A 122 2.58 7.04 -13.50
C THR A 122 1.79 5.75 -13.74
N ARG A 123 1.06 5.28 -12.73
CA ARG A 123 0.40 3.97 -12.73
C ARG A 123 -1.01 4.03 -13.28
N VAL A 124 -1.77 5.06 -12.94
CA VAL A 124 -3.19 5.19 -13.25
C VAL A 124 -3.41 6.50 -13.98
N ASN A 125 -3.88 6.43 -15.20
CA ASN A 125 -4.33 7.62 -15.91
C ASN A 125 -5.74 7.98 -15.44
N ASN A 126 -5.96 9.24 -15.07
CA ASN A 126 -7.27 9.80 -14.72
C ASN A 126 -7.92 9.19 -13.47
N LEU A 127 -7.25 9.31 -12.31
CA LEU A 127 -7.84 9.01 -11.00
C LEU A 127 -9.19 9.71 -10.84
N THR A 128 -10.19 8.95 -10.38
CA THR A 128 -11.49 9.48 -9.93
C THR A 128 -11.53 9.52 -8.40
N PRO A 129 -12.46 10.27 -7.77
CA PRO A 129 -12.60 10.26 -6.32
C PRO A 129 -12.80 8.85 -5.74
N MET A 130 -13.60 8.01 -6.40
CA MET A 130 -13.81 6.62 -5.97
C MET A 130 -12.55 5.77 -6.07
N MET A 131 -11.73 6.00 -7.10
CA MET A 131 -10.45 5.31 -7.23
C MET A 131 -9.47 5.72 -6.13
N VAL A 132 -9.47 6.98 -5.70
CA VAL A 132 -8.61 7.43 -4.58
C VAL A 132 -8.97 6.67 -3.30
N VAL A 133 -10.26 6.57 -2.96
CA VAL A 133 -10.71 5.81 -1.77
C VAL A 133 -10.37 4.33 -1.91
N HIS A 134 -10.67 3.73 -3.07
CA HIS A 134 -10.36 2.32 -3.33
C HIS A 134 -8.88 2.04 -3.19
N PHE A 135 -8.01 2.82 -3.85
CA PHE A 135 -6.56 2.59 -3.78
C PHE A 135 -5.97 2.92 -2.41
N HIS A 136 -6.57 3.84 -1.65
CA HIS A 136 -6.11 4.15 -0.30
C HIS A 136 -6.17 2.92 0.60
N THR A 137 -7.20 2.08 0.50
CA THR A 137 -7.29 0.81 1.26
C THR A 137 -6.06 -0.07 1.09
N TYR A 138 -5.49 -0.11 -0.12
CA TYR A 138 -4.29 -0.91 -0.43
C TYR A 138 -2.98 -0.15 -0.17
N ALA A 139 -3.02 1.19 -0.26
CA ALA A 139 -1.85 2.05 -0.20
C ALA A 139 -1.55 2.59 1.20
N HIS A 140 -2.50 2.56 2.12
CA HIS A 140 -2.45 3.29 3.40
C HIS A 140 -1.12 3.08 4.13
N TYR A 141 -0.74 1.83 4.37
CA TYR A 141 0.46 1.48 5.14
C TYR A 141 1.66 1.11 4.28
N PHE A 142 1.53 1.14 2.95
CA PHE A 142 2.60 0.77 2.05
C PHE A 142 3.91 1.56 2.33
N PRO A 143 3.89 2.89 2.55
CA PRO A 143 5.11 3.63 2.89
C PRO A 143 5.75 3.21 4.23
N LEU A 144 4.93 2.90 5.23
CA LEU A 144 5.41 2.45 6.54
C LEU A 144 6.08 1.07 6.43
N VAL A 145 5.43 0.13 5.73
CA VAL A 145 5.97 -1.21 5.47
C VAL A 145 7.23 -1.15 4.62
N TYR A 146 7.29 -0.24 3.62
CA TYR A 146 8.51 -0.01 2.84
C TYR A 146 9.67 0.46 3.71
N ARG A 147 9.43 1.37 4.66
CA ARG A 147 10.48 1.82 5.59
C ARG A 147 10.97 0.70 6.50
N LEU A 148 10.08 -0.17 6.98
CA LEU A 148 10.46 -1.39 7.72
C LEU A 148 11.31 -2.32 6.86
N TYR A 149 10.91 -2.54 5.60
CA TYR A 149 11.66 -3.34 4.65
C TYR A 149 13.08 -2.78 4.40
N ASP A 150 13.21 -1.46 4.21
CA ASP A 150 14.51 -0.81 4.02
C ASP A 150 15.39 -0.88 5.28
N ALA A 151 14.80 -0.69 6.47
CA ALA A 151 15.49 -0.85 7.75
C ALA A 151 16.01 -2.29 7.97
N MET A 152 15.37 -3.28 7.35
CA MET A 152 15.76 -4.69 7.36
C MET A 152 16.70 -5.08 6.23
N ASP A 153 17.41 -4.10 5.64
CA ASP A 153 18.35 -4.32 4.53
C ASP A 153 17.69 -4.90 3.27
N ARG A 154 16.39 -4.64 3.10
CA ARG A 154 15.58 -5.11 1.98
C ARG A 154 15.53 -6.65 1.94
N ASP A 155 15.54 -7.27 3.11
CA ASP A 155 15.37 -8.71 3.29
C ASP A 155 13.90 -9.03 3.54
N LEU A 156 13.28 -9.71 2.58
CA LEU A 156 11.85 -10.05 2.64
C LEU A 156 11.55 -11.08 3.74
N ILE A 157 12.49 -11.98 4.05
CA ILE A 157 12.31 -12.97 5.10
C ILE A 157 12.28 -12.26 6.46
N ARG A 158 13.22 -11.35 6.70
CA ARG A 158 13.23 -10.53 7.93
C ARG A 158 11.96 -9.69 8.06
N LEU A 159 11.48 -9.10 6.96
CA LEU A 159 10.23 -8.35 6.95
C LEU A 159 9.03 -9.23 7.34
N VAL A 160 8.90 -10.41 6.72
CA VAL A 160 7.83 -11.37 7.02
C VAL A 160 7.84 -11.76 8.49
N HIS A 161 9.01 -12.05 9.07
CA HIS A 161 9.12 -12.36 10.50
C HIS A 161 8.65 -11.20 11.37
N ALA A 162 9.11 -9.99 11.08
CA ALA A 162 8.74 -8.82 11.88
C ALA A 162 7.24 -8.47 11.77
N LEU A 163 6.63 -8.62 10.59
CA LEU A 163 5.19 -8.43 10.43
C LEU A 163 4.41 -9.52 11.18
N ARG A 164 4.90 -10.76 11.23
CA ARG A 164 4.28 -11.84 12.02
C ARG A 164 4.39 -11.61 13.53
N GLU A 165 5.43 -10.92 14.01
CA GLU A 165 5.49 -10.52 15.42
C GLU A 165 4.32 -9.60 15.81
N ILE A 166 3.78 -8.83 14.86
CA ILE A 166 2.59 -7.99 15.08
C ILE A 166 1.36 -8.86 15.30
N SER A 167 1.14 -9.88 14.46
CA SER A 167 -0.03 -10.76 14.60
C SER A 167 0.06 -11.70 15.81
N GLU A 168 1.26 -12.00 16.28
CA GLU A 168 1.49 -12.74 17.51
C GLU A 168 1.31 -11.86 18.78
N HIS A 169 1.29 -10.54 18.62
CA HIS A 169 0.94 -9.60 19.68
C HIS A 169 -0.59 -9.57 19.84
N ASN A 170 -1.11 -10.38 20.77
CA ASN A 170 -2.55 -10.60 21.03
C ASN A 170 -3.41 -9.34 21.33
N GLU A 171 -2.80 -8.16 21.39
CA GLU A 171 -3.47 -6.89 21.71
C GLU A 171 -4.12 -6.24 20.48
N PHE A 172 -3.67 -6.56 19.26
CA PHE A 172 -4.19 -5.97 18.03
C PHE A 172 -5.34 -6.81 17.46
N GLN A 173 -6.48 -6.86 18.15
CA GLN A 173 -7.67 -7.53 17.62
C GLN A 173 -8.65 -6.52 17.02
N ASP A 174 -9.31 -6.92 15.92
CA ASP A 174 -10.36 -6.09 15.33
C ASP A 174 -11.49 -5.86 16.35
N PRO A 175 -11.94 -4.61 16.52
CA PRO A 175 -12.96 -4.32 17.51
C PRO A 175 -14.29 -4.95 17.13
N VAL A 176 -14.88 -5.69 18.07
CA VAL A 176 -16.27 -6.17 17.98
C VAL A 176 -17.20 -5.09 18.52
N GLU A 177 -17.62 -4.18 17.66
CA GLU A 177 -18.48 -3.05 18.02
C GLU A 177 -19.59 -2.84 16.97
N ARG A 178 -20.81 -2.53 17.43
CA ARG A 178 -21.98 -2.34 16.56
C ARG A 178 -22.23 -0.88 16.22
N ASP A 179 -21.85 0.05 17.10
CA ASP A 179 -21.93 1.47 16.81
C ASP A 179 -20.79 1.86 15.85
N PRO A 180 -21.09 2.34 14.62
CA PRO A 180 -20.07 2.69 13.66
C PRO A 180 -19.08 3.75 14.18
N LYS A 181 -19.52 4.72 14.97
CA LYS A 181 -18.62 5.78 15.48
C LYS A 181 -17.62 5.22 16.47
N ILE A 182 -18.09 4.41 17.41
CA ILE A 182 -17.23 3.77 18.41
C ILE A 182 -16.31 2.76 17.72
N TRP A 183 -16.82 2.02 16.73
CA TRP A 183 -16.04 1.10 15.92
C TRP A 183 -14.90 1.82 15.20
N PHE A 184 -15.19 2.89 14.46
CA PHE A 184 -14.16 3.70 13.77
C PHE A 184 -13.14 4.29 14.73
N GLN A 185 -13.56 4.73 15.92
CA GLN A 185 -12.63 5.22 16.94
C GLN A 185 -11.68 4.11 17.40
N LYS A 186 -12.21 2.94 17.77
CA LYS A 186 -11.39 1.80 18.22
C LYS A 186 -10.44 1.32 17.12
N VAL A 187 -10.92 1.28 15.87
CA VAL A 187 -10.07 0.98 14.71
C VAL A 187 -8.89 1.95 14.65
N ARG A 188 -9.15 3.27 14.75
CA ARG A 188 -8.07 4.26 14.71
C ARG A 188 -7.10 4.14 15.89
N GLU A 189 -7.59 3.80 17.08
CA GLU A 189 -6.75 3.52 18.25
C GLU A 189 -5.80 2.35 17.97
N THR A 190 -6.33 1.23 17.49
CA THR A 190 -5.53 0.05 17.09
C THR A 190 -4.54 0.37 15.98
N GLU A 191 -4.95 1.12 14.95
CA GLU A 191 -4.06 1.59 13.88
C GLU A 191 -2.87 2.40 14.43
N ASN A 192 -3.12 3.35 15.34
CA ASN A 192 -2.05 4.15 15.94
C ASN A 192 -1.06 3.29 16.74
N GLU A 193 -1.55 2.27 17.46
CA GLU A 193 -0.70 1.37 18.23
C GLU A 193 0.16 0.49 17.30
N ILE A 194 -0.41 -0.02 16.21
CA ILE A 194 0.34 -0.76 15.17
C ILE A 194 1.39 0.14 14.52
N GLU A 195 1.02 1.36 14.12
CA GLU A 195 1.94 2.35 13.55
C GLU A 195 3.12 2.58 14.49
N ALA A 196 2.86 2.82 15.78
CA ALA A 196 3.89 3.02 16.80
C ALA A 196 4.77 1.77 17.00
N TYR A 197 4.18 0.58 17.00
CA TYR A 197 4.92 -0.68 17.11
C TYR A 197 5.85 -0.89 15.91
N VAL A 198 5.36 -0.68 14.69
CA VAL A 198 6.16 -0.78 13.46
C VAL A 198 7.29 0.24 13.45
N GLU A 199 7.05 1.47 13.90
CA GLU A 199 8.11 2.47 14.07
C GLU A 199 9.18 2.02 15.05
N ASN A 200 8.80 1.40 16.17
CA ASN A 200 9.77 0.83 17.11
C ASN A 200 10.61 -0.28 16.46
N LEU A 201 10.00 -1.15 15.65
CA LEU A 201 10.73 -2.16 14.89
C LEU A 201 11.73 -1.54 13.90
N ILE A 202 11.34 -0.45 13.22
CA ILE A 202 12.23 0.32 12.33
C ILE A 202 13.43 0.85 13.12
N GLN A 203 13.20 1.50 14.26
CA GLN A 203 14.29 2.08 15.06
C GLN A 203 15.23 0.99 15.58
N LYS A 204 14.70 -0.14 16.04
CA LYS A 204 15.50 -1.30 16.49
C LYS A 204 16.37 -1.85 15.35
N ALA A 205 15.78 -2.06 14.17
CA ALA A 205 16.52 -2.56 13.01
C ALA A 205 17.64 -1.59 12.56
N ILE A 206 17.39 -0.27 12.63
CA ILE A 206 18.40 0.76 12.34
C ILE A 206 19.54 0.74 13.38
N ALA A 207 19.22 0.54 14.66
CA ALA A 207 20.22 0.45 15.73
C ALA A 207 21.12 -0.79 15.55
N ASP A 208 20.52 -1.96 15.34
CA ASP A 208 21.25 -3.22 15.11
C ASP A 208 22.21 -3.13 13.92
N LYS A 209 21.84 -2.36 12.88
CA LYS A 209 22.67 -2.14 11.70
C LYS A 209 23.90 -1.26 11.97
N LYS A 210 23.82 -0.34 12.92
CA LYS A 210 24.96 0.51 13.33
C LYS A 210 25.99 -0.29 14.12
N GLU A 211 25.55 -1.27 14.91
CA GLU A 211 26.44 -2.11 15.72
C GLU A 211 27.21 -3.17 14.90
N ARG A 212 26.72 -3.51 13.71
CA ARG A 212 27.35 -4.46 12.77
C ARG A 212 28.39 -3.84 11.84
N LYS A 213 28.54 -2.51 11.85
CA LYS A 213 29.47 -1.74 11.01
C LYS A 213 30.67 -1.26 11.82
#